data_AF-A0AA45Z4G9-F1
#
_entry.id   AF-A0AA45Z4G9-F1
#
_cell.length_a   1.000
_cell.length_b   1.000
_cell.length_c   1.000
_cell.angle_alpha   90.00
_cell.angle_beta   90.00
_cell.angle_gamma   90.00
#
_symmetry.space_group_name_H-M   'P 1'
#
loop_
_entity.id
_entity.type
_entity.pdbx_description
1 polymer ?
#
loop_
_entity_poly.entity_id
_entity_poly.type
_entity_poly.pdbx_seq_one_letter_code
_entity_poly.pdbx_strand_id
1 'polypeptide(L)'
;MRVITPDLLVAAVTELSRGSKLVRLKDVQAWCEWNGVDAQGDGLRNQALWEAERAEAQGQRRLLKFKSGECKQSRLGWALIPHGTKARELATDLRWCEQAWNGMDWEWVGGVAPVPERRPNRTRTEEQAPASP
;
A
#
# COMPACT_ATOMS: atom_id res chain seq x y z
N MET A 1 23.26 -1.38 8.42
CA MET A 1 22.04 -1.17 7.63
C MET A 1 21.12 -0.27 8.45
N ARG A 2 20.59 0.81 7.90
CA ARG A 2 19.74 1.76 8.66
C ARG A 2 18.28 1.34 8.53
N VAL A 3 17.52 1.34 9.62
CA VAL A 3 16.08 1.02 9.58
C VAL A 3 15.31 2.18 8.96
N ILE A 4 14.24 1.88 8.22
CA ILE A 4 13.36 2.90 7.65
C ILE A 4 12.75 3.79 8.73
N THR A 5 12.76 5.10 8.50
CA THR A 5 12.16 6.13 9.34
C THR A 5 11.11 6.90 8.54
N PRO A 6 10.27 7.75 9.17
CA PRO A 6 9.32 8.61 8.46
C PRO A 6 9.99 9.44 7.36
N ASP A 7 11.16 10.03 7.65
CA ASP A 7 11.90 10.84 6.68
C ASP A 7 12.45 10.02 5.52
N LEU A 8 12.88 8.78 5.77
CA LEU A 8 13.33 7.88 4.70
C LEU A 8 12.16 7.41 3.82
N LEU A 9 10.99 7.13 4.42
CA LEU A 9 9.78 6.82 3.66
C LEU A 9 9.38 8.00 2.78
N VAL A 10 9.38 9.22 3.31
CA VAL A 10 9.08 10.44 2.55
C VAL A 10 10.12 10.68 1.46
N ALA A 11 11.41 10.45 1.73
CA ALA A 11 12.46 10.55 0.72
C ALA A 11 12.23 9.56 -0.43
N ALA A 12 11.93 8.29 -0.10
CA ALA A 12 11.63 7.26 -1.10
C ALA A 12 10.44 7.66 -1.98
N VAL A 13 9.33 8.06 -1.36
CA VAL A 13 8.14 8.52 -2.10
C VAL A 13 8.45 9.75 -2.93
N THR A 14 9.26 10.68 -2.42
CA THR A 14 9.66 11.89 -3.15
C THR A 14 10.44 11.55 -4.41
N GLU A 15 11.44 10.68 -4.30
CA GLU A 15 12.26 10.27 -5.42
C GLU A 15 11.45 9.50 -6.47
N LEU A 16 10.69 8.50 -6.04
CA LEU A 16 9.87 7.65 -6.91
C LEU A 16 8.71 8.44 -7.56
N SER A 17 8.27 9.53 -6.94
CA SER A 17 7.23 10.40 -7.48
C SER A 17 7.60 11.13 -8.77
N ARG A 18 8.88 11.08 -9.16
CA ARG A 18 9.34 11.53 -10.48
C ARG A 18 8.79 10.67 -11.61
N GLY A 19 8.60 9.37 -11.37
CA GLY A 19 8.02 8.43 -12.35
C GLY A 19 6.51 8.26 -12.25
N SER A 20 5.98 8.11 -11.03
CA SER A 20 4.54 7.94 -10.79
C SER A 20 4.07 8.72 -9.58
N LYS A 21 2.98 9.48 -9.70
CA LYS A 21 2.42 10.26 -8.58
C LYS A 21 1.77 9.41 -7.49
N LEU A 22 1.46 8.15 -7.80
CA LEU A 22 1.08 7.12 -6.84
C LEU A 22 2.19 6.07 -6.78
N VAL A 23 2.96 6.09 -5.69
CA VAL A 23 4.12 5.21 -5.46
C VAL A 23 3.65 3.97 -4.71
N ARG A 24 3.91 2.78 -5.25
CA ARG A 24 3.39 1.52 -4.67
C ARG A 24 4.34 0.97 -3.62
N LEU A 25 3.80 0.17 -2.70
CA LEU A 25 4.57 -0.55 -1.67
C LEU A 25 5.80 -1.26 -2.23
N LYS A 26 5.63 -2.02 -3.32
CA LYS A 26 6.72 -2.76 -3.95
C LYS A 26 7.86 -1.85 -4.45
N ASP A 27 7.54 -0.62 -4.87
CA ASP A 27 8.51 0.32 -5.42
C ASP A 27 9.31 0.96 -4.27
N VAL A 28 8.65 1.25 -3.13
CA VAL A 28 9.31 1.67 -1.90
C VAL A 28 10.22 0.57 -1.35
N GLN A 29 9.78 -0.70 -1.37
CA GLN A 29 10.61 -1.83 -0.94
C GLN A 29 11.87 -1.97 -1.80
N ALA A 30 11.72 -1.91 -3.13
CA ALA A 30 12.86 -1.93 -4.05
C ALA A 30 13.82 -0.74 -3.81
N TRP A 31 13.28 0.45 -3.57
CA TRP A 31 14.09 1.63 -3.20
C TRP A 31 14.87 1.39 -1.91
N CYS A 32 14.25 0.78 -0.90
CA CYS A 32 14.91 0.46 0.37
C CYS A 32 16.08 -0.52 0.16
N GLU A 33 15.85 -1.57 -0.61
CA GLU A 33 16.88 -2.56 -0.97
C GLU A 33 18.08 -1.90 -1.67
N TRP A 34 17.83 -1.07 -2.68
CA TRP A 34 18.90 -0.36 -3.42
C TRP A 34 19.67 0.64 -2.56
N ASN A 35 19.04 1.20 -1.52
CA ASN A 35 19.65 2.20 -0.65
C ASN A 35 20.18 1.65 0.69
N GLY A 36 20.18 0.32 0.87
CA GLY A 36 20.62 -0.32 2.11
C GLY A 36 19.79 0.10 3.34
N VAL A 37 18.49 0.33 3.13
CA VAL A 37 17.51 0.66 4.17
C VAL A 37 16.73 -0.59 4.51
N ASP A 38 16.64 -0.92 5.80
CA ASP A 38 15.83 -2.03 6.29
C ASP A 38 14.36 -1.60 6.44
N ALA A 39 13.51 -2.12 5.55
CA ALA A 39 12.06 -1.93 5.61
C ALA A 39 11.34 -2.99 6.46
N GLN A 40 12.02 -4.08 6.84
CA GLN A 40 11.45 -5.16 7.66
C GLN A 40 11.50 -4.79 9.15
N GLY A 41 12.68 -4.45 9.65
CA GLY A 41 12.97 -4.40 11.09
C GLY A 41 13.01 -5.80 11.72
N ASP A 42 13.08 -5.86 13.05
CA ASP A 42 13.24 -7.11 13.81
C ASP A 42 11.92 -7.89 14.03
N GLY A 43 10.81 -7.40 13.49
CA GLY A 43 9.45 -7.86 13.81
C GLY A 43 8.75 -8.65 12.70
N LEU A 44 7.44 -8.45 12.58
CA LEU A 44 6.65 -9.01 11.49
C LEU A 44 7.08 -8.43 10.13
N ARG A 45 6.62 -9.05 9.04
CA ARG A 45 6.94 -8.59 7.69
C ARG A 45 6.57 -7.11 7.49
N ASN A 46 7.56 -6.32 7.09
CA ASN A 46 7.49 -4.86 6.91
C ASN A 46 7.11 -4.08 8.19
N GLN A 47 7.35 -4.61 9.39
CA GLN A 47 7.00 -3.97 10.66
C GLN A 47 7.56 -2.53 10.74
N ALA A 48 8.85 -2.35 10.47
CA ALA A 48 9.49 -1.04 10.52
C ALA A 48 8.87 -0.04 9.53
N LEU A 49 8.49 -0.50 8.33
CA LEU A 49 7.81 0.33 7.35
C LEU A 49 6.42 0.78 7.85
N TRP A 50 5.68 -0.10 8.51
CA TRP A 50 4.37 0.25 9.11
C TRP A 50 4.49 1.20 10.28
N GLU A 51 5.55 1.07 11.07
CA GLU A 51 5.87 2.01 12.14
C GLU A 51 6.26 3.38 11.59
N ALA A 52 7.09 3.42 10.54
CA ALA A 52 7.44 4.65 9.84
C ALA A 52 6.22 5.33 9.21
N GLU A 53 5.33 4.58 8.55
CA GLU A 53 4.07 5.11 8.00
C GLU A 53 3.21 5.72 9.12
N ARG A 54 3.04 4.99 10.23
CA ARG A 54 2.23 5.45 11.36
C ARG A 54 2.81 6.70 12.01
N ALA A 55 4.12 6.72 12.24
CA ALA A 55 4.81 7.88 12.80
C ALA A 55 4.72 9.10 11.85
N GLU A 56 4.79 8.90 10.53
CA GLU A 56 4.56 9.96 9.56
C GLU A 56 3.13 10.53 9.63
N ALA A 57 2.13 9.65 9.75
CA ALA A 57 0.73 10.02 9.88
C ALA A 57 0.40 10.74 11.20
N GLN A 58 1.12 10.40 12.28
CA GLN A 58 0.99 11.07 13.57
C GLN A 58 1.72 12.42 13.59
N GLY A 59 2.86 12.52 12.90
CA GLY A 59 3.73 13.69 12.87
C GLY A 59 3.43 14.68 11.75
N GLN A 60 4.36 14.78 10.79
CA GLN A 60 4.36 15.84 9.77
C GLN A 60 3.29 15.64 8.67
N ARG A 61 2.72 14.44 8.52
CA ARG A 61 1.60 14.14 7.63
C ARG A 61 1.83 14.57 6.18
N ARG A 62 3.03 14.33 5.64
CA ARG A 62 3.44 14.75 4.29
C ARG A 62 2.91 13.81 3.19
N LEU A 63 2.45 12.62 3.57
CA LEU A 63 2.01 11.57 2.67
C LEU A 63 0.50 11.33 2.76
N LEU A 64 -0.09 11.08 1.60
CA LEU A 64 -1.41 10.47 1.45
C LEU A 64 -1.24 8.95 1.33
N LYS A 65 -2.17 8.18 1.88
CA LYS A 65 -2.18 6.71 1.84
C LYS A 65 -3.31 6.22 0.96
N PHE A 66 -3.03 5.24 0.10
CA PHE A 66 -4.02 4.60 -0.77
C PHE A 66 -3.94 3.09 -0.65
N LYS A 67 -5.09 2.42 -0.66
CA LYS A 67 -5.18 0.97 -0.49
C LYS A 67 -6.27 0.39 -1.39
N SER A 68 -6.05 -0.83 -1.89
CA SER A 68 -6.94 -1.49 -2.86
C SER A 68 -8.06 -2.33 -2.25
N GLY A 69 -8.20 -2.37 -0.92
CA GLY A 69 -9.25 -3.12 -0.22
C GLY A 69 -8.99 -3.24 1.27
N GLU A 70 -9.90 -3.86 2.02
CA GLU A 70 -9.75 -4.02 3.48
C GLU A 70 -8.74 -5.08 3.88
N CYS A 71 -8.59 -6.14 3.08
CA CYS A 71 -7.79 -7.29 3.45
C CYS A 71 -6.31 -6.94 3.67
N LYS A 72 -5.63 -7.69 4.56
CA LYS A 72 -4.20 -7.50 4.85
C LYS A 72 -3.30 -7.64 3.61
N GLN A 73 -3.75 -8.36 2.59
CA GLN A 73 -3.02 -8.63 1.34
C GLN A 73 -3.31 -7.62 0.22
N SER A 74 -4.20 -6.64 0.46
CA SER A 74 -4.50 -5.61 -0.52
C SER A 74 -3.23 -4.83 -0.88
N ARG A 75 -3.19 -4.27 -2.08
CA ARG A 75 -2.10 -3.41 -2.48
C ARG A 75 -2.19 -2.06 -1.74
N LEU A 76 -1.03 -1.48 -1.50
CA LEU A 76 -0.87 -0.22 -0.79
C LEU A 76 0.06 0.71 -1.60
N GLY A 77 -0.14 2.01 -1.47
CA GLY A 77 0.78 3.01 -1.97
C GLY A 77 0.57 4.37 -1.31
N TRP A 78 1.46 5.29 -1.66
CA TRP A 78 1.51 6.64 -1.11
C TRP A 78 1.67 7.68 -2.20
N ALA A 79 1.31 8.91 -1.87
CA ALA A 79 1.62 10.09 -2.67
C ALA A 79 2.03 11.24 -1.77
N LEU A 80 2.86 12.15 -2.28
CA LEU A 80 3.07 13.44 -1.60
C LEU A 80 1.77 14.25 -1.65
N ILE A 81 1.46 15.00 -0.59
CA ILE A 81 0.29 15.89 -0.55
C ILE A 81 0.18 16.80 -1.80
N PRO A 82 1.26 17.48 -2.27
CA PRO A 82 1.19 18.33 -3.46
C PRO A 82 0.79 17.57 -4.74
N HIS A 83 0.96 16.24 -4.77
CA HIS A 83 0.59 15.39 -5.89
C HIS A 83 -0.81 14.76 -5.73
N GLY A 84 -1.55 15.13 -4.68
CA GLY A 84 -2.77 14.44 -4.25
C GLY A 84 -3.84 14.34 -5.33
N THR A 85 -4.10 15.40 -6.09
CA THR A 85 -5.07 15.36 -7.21
C THR A 85 -4.70 14.29 -8.23
N LYS A 86 -3.45 14.30 -8.71
CA LYS A 86 -3.00 13.33 -9.71
C LYS A 86 -2.93 11.91 -9.17
N ALA A 87 -2.55 11.76 -7.90
CA ALA A 87 -2.54 10.46 -7.23
C ALA A 87 -3.96 9.87 -7.09
N ARG A 88 -4.96 10.69 -6.79
CA ARG A 88 -6.37 10.26 -6.72
C ARG A 88 -6.93 9.84 -8.06
N GLU A 89 -6.59 10.54 -9.14
CA GLU A 89 -6.93 10.09 -10.52
C GLU A 89 -6.36 8.70 -10.79
N LEU A 90 -5.05 8.50 -10.56
CA LEU A 90 -4.40 7.20 -10.75
C LEU A 90 -4.97 6.12 -9.82
N ALA A 91 -5.30 6.48 -8.57
CA ALA A 91 -5.92 5.56 -7.63
C ALA A 91 -7.31 5.14 -8.13
N THR A 92 -8.08 6.05 -8.72
CA THR A 92 -9.40 5.75 -9.31
C THR A 92 -9.27 4.74 -10.46
N ASP A 93 -8.33 4.97 -11.38
CA ASP A 93 -8.05 4.05 -12.50
C ASP A 93 -7.67 2.63 -12.01
N LEU A 94 -7.01 2.56 -10.85
CA LEU A 94 -6.57 1.32 -10.22
C LEU A 94 -7.61 0.74 -9.24
N ARG A 95 -8.74 1.40 -9.04
CA ARG A 95 -9.76 1.09 -8.01
C ARG A 95 -9.20 1.03 -6.59
N TRP A 96 -8.36 1.99 -6.23
CA TRP A 96 -7.84 2.18 -4.88
C TRP A 96 -8.54 3.36 -4.23
N CYS A 97 -8.68 3.31 -2.91
CA CYS A 97 -9.25 4.38 -2.12
C CYS A 97 -8.21 4.96 -1.19
N GLU A 98 -8.35 6.25 -0.90
CA GLU A 98 -7.52 6.95 0.08
C GLU A 98 -7.92 6.53 1.50
N GLN A 99 -6.93 6.42 2.39
CA GLN A 99 -7.15 6.29 3.82
C GLN A 99 -6.55 7.50 4.55
N ALA A 100 -7.30 8.06 5.49
CA ALA A 100 -6.87 9.15 6.35
C ALA A 100 -6.67 8.64 7.78
N TRP A 101 -5.64 9.13 8.46
CA TRP A 101 -5.42 8.84 9.87
C TRP A 101 -6.31 9.74 10.73
N ASN A 102 -7.19 9.14 11.54
CA ASN A 102 -8.11 9.89 12.41
C ASN A 102 -7.53 10.20 13.81
N GLY A 103 -6.28 9.80 14.08
CA GLY A 103 -5.65 9.90 15.40
C GLY A 103 -5.52 8.55 16.12
N MET A 104 -6.37 7.59 15.80
CA MET A 104 -6.42 6.25 16.39
C MET A 104 -6.23 5.13 15.37
N ASP A 105 -6.87 5.24 14.21
CA ASP A 105 -6.83 4.27 13.12
C ASP A 105 -6.92 4.95 11.74
N TRP A 106 -6.82 4.13 10.69
CA TRP A 106 -6.98 4.52 9.30
C TRP A 106 -8.44 4.39 8.86
N GLU A 107 -9.05 5.51 8.46
CA GLU A 107 -10.40 5.55 7.92
C GLU A 107 -10.40 5.72 6.41
N TRP A 108 -11.34 5.08 5.72
CA TRP A 108 -11.54 5.28 4.29
C TRP A 108 -12.10 6.67 4.02
N VAL A 109 -11.45 7.42 3.15
CA VAL A 109 -12.00 8.70 2.68
C VAL A 109 -13.26 8.40 1.88
N GLY A 110 -14.39 8.97 2.30
CA GLY A 110 -15.73 8.66 1.76
C GLY A 110 -16.44 7.49 2.47
N GLY A 111 -15.86 6.93 3.52
CA GLY A 111 -16.51 5.96 4.42
C GLY A 111 -16.69 4.55 3.85
N VAL A 112 -16.28 4.29 2.61
CA VAL A 112 -16.48 3.00 1.93
C VAL A 112 -15.16 2.44 1.47
N ALA A 113 -14.86 1.21 1.90
CA ALA A 113 -13.71 0.48 1.41
C ALA A 113 -13.92 0.03 -0.05
N PRO A 114 -12.86 0.00 -0.87
CA PRO A 114 -12.97 -0.54 -2.21
C PRO A 114 -13.25 -2.04 -2.14
N VAL A 115 -14.30 -2.47 -2.85
CA VAL A 115 -14.64 -3.88 -2.98
C VAL A 115 -13.62 -4.52 -3.92
N PRO A 116 -12.80 -5.48 -3.46
CA PRO A 116 -11.88 -6.17 -4.35
C PRO A 116 -12.68 -6.89 -5.43
N GLU A 117 -12.26 -6.79 -6.70
CA GLU A 117 -12.81 -7.66 -7.73
C GLU A 117 -12.60 -9.12 -7.28
N ARG A 118 -13.67 -9.80 -6.90
CA ARG A 118 -13.63 -11.24 -6.67
C ARG A 118 -13.20 -11.85 -8.00
N ARG A 119 -12.06 -12.56 -8.04
CA ARG A 119 -11.79 -13.46 -9.16
C ARG A 119 -13.03 -14.34 -9.30
N PRO A 120 -13.61 -14.50 -10.51
CA PRO A 120 -14.62 -15.52 -10.70
C PRO A 120 -14.03 -16.83 -10.19
N ASN A 121 -14.71 -17.48 -9.24
CA ASN A 121 -14.36 -18.82 -8.81
C ASN A 121 -14.26 -19.66 -10.08
N ARG A 122 -13.06 -20.16 -10.40
CA ARG A 122 -12.95 -21.28 -11.34
C ARG A 122 -13.76 -22.39 -10.69
N THR A 123 -14.98 -22.61 -11.17
CA THR A 123 -15.75 -23.82 -10.89
C THR A 123 -14.81 -24.96 -11.26
N ARG A 124 -14.28 -25.64 -10.25
CA ARG A 124 -13.61 -26.92 -10.43
C ARG A 124 -14.72 -27.85 -10.86
N THR A 125 -14.87 -28.08 -12.16
CA THR A 125 -15.69 -29.16 -12.68
C THR A 125 -15.03 -30.45 -12.19
N GLU A 126 -15.46 -30.94 -11.03
CA GLU A 126 -15.22 -32.33 -10.62
C GLU A 126 -16.09 -33.21 -11.50
N GLU A 127 -15.65 -33.42 -12.74
CA GLU A 127 -16.13 -34.54 -13.54
C GLU A 127 -15.40 -35.77 -13.01
N GLN A 128 -15.91 -36.30 -11.90
CA GLN A 128 -15.65 -37.67 -11.49
C GLN A 128 -16.18 -38.59 -12.60
N ALA A 129 -15.29 -39.07 -13.47
CA ALA A 129 -15.59 -40.26 -14.25
C ALA A 129 -15.56 -41.46 -13.28
N PRO A 130 -16.67 -42.22 -13.12
CA PRO A 130 -16.59 -43.49 -12.43
C PRO A 130 -15.77 -44.46 -13.29
N ALA A 131 -14.73 -45.05 -12.70
CA ALA A 131 -14.09 -46.24 -13.25
C ALA A 131 -15.15 -47.34 -13.34
N SER A 132 -15.45 -47.78 -14.56
CA SER A 132 -16.25 -48.98 -14.79
C SER A 132 -15.35 -50.22 -14.77
N PRO A 133 -15.88 -51.38 -14.31
CA PRO A 133 -15.14 -52.60 -13.98
C PRO A 133 -14.56 -53.34 -15.19
#